data_AF-A0A914D451-F1
#
_entry.id   AF-A0A914D451-F1
#
_cell.length_a   1.000
_cell.length_b   1.000
_cell.length_c   1.000
_cell.angle_alpha   90.00
_cell.angle_beta   90.00
_cell.angle_gamma   90.00
#
_symmetry.space_group_name_H-M   'P 1'
#
loop_
_entity.id
_entity.type
_entity.pdbx_description
1 polymer ?
#
loop_
_entity_poly.entity_id
_entity_poly.type
_entity_poly.pdbx_seq_one_letter_code
_entity_poly.pdbx_strand_id
1 'polypeptide(L)'
;MFTLCPWGINPESLRLYEAMEAGSIPIFQRLNASTSPMTPMGADNPIPQFENWSDAIDFIDKMRQNFSELEKLQQRIISFYKLYKESIQLKVKLVIDQAFKESHGYYC
;
A
#
# COMPACT_ATOMS: atom_id res chain seq x y z
N MET A 1 9.15 10.66 6.49
CA MET A 1 7.93 11.33 6.99
C MET A 1 6.87 10.28 7.26
N PHE A 2 6.05 10.44 8.30
CA PHE A 2 4.92 9.56 8.61
C PHE A 2 3.61 10.25 8.22
N THR A 3 2.64 9.48 7.73
CA THR A 3 1.28 9.96 7.44
C THR A 3 0.29 9.07 8.16
N LEU A 4 -0.59 9.67 8.97
CA LEU A 4 -1.64 8.95 9.67
C LEU A 4 -2.75 8.58 8.69
N CYS A 5 -3.05 7.29 8.60
CA CYS A 5 -4.04 6.72 7.69
C CYS A 5 -5.12 5.96 8.48
N PRO A 6 -5.83 6.60 9.44
CA PRO A 6 -6.91 5.94 10.15
C PRO A 6 -7.98 5.48 9.15
N TRP A 7 -8.54 4.30 9.40
CA TRP A 7 -9.67 3.80 8.63
C TRP A 7 -10.93 4.63 8.92
N GLY A 8 -11.81 4.74 7.91
CA GLY A 8 -13.08 5.45 8.00
C GLY A 8 -14.24 4.45 7.98
N ILE A 9 -15.31 4.74 7.24
CA ILE A 9 -16.35 3.74 6.98
C ILE A 9 -15.76 2.54 6.22
N ASN A 10 -14.80 2.80 5.32
CA ASN A 10 -14.04 1.77 4.64
C ASN A 10 -12.69 1.53 5.32
N PRO A 11 -12.24 0.26 5.41
CA PRO A 11 -10.96 -0.10 6.02
C PRO A 11 -9.78 0.44 5.23
N GLU A 12 -9.95 0.45 3.92
CA GLU A 12 -9.02 1.00 2.96
C GLU A 12 -9.37 2.48 2.74
N SER A 13 -8.47 3.36 3.17
CA SER A 13 -8.61 4.80 2.94
C SER A 13 -7.74 5.23 1.76
N LEU A 14 -8.26 6.14 0.92
CA LEU A 14 -7.49 6.80 -0.14
C LEU A 14 -6.17 7.37 0.39
N ARG A 15 -6.20 7.86 1.63
CA ARG A 15 -5.04 8.44 2.34
C ARG A 15 -3.86 7.50 2.42
N LEU A 16 -4.08 6.19 2.49
CA LEU A 16 -3.01 5.22 2.50
C LEU A 16 -2.24 5.23 1.18
N TYR A 17 -2.95 5.28 0.06
CA TYR A 17 -2.35 5.35 -1.28
C TYR A 17 -1.62 6.65 -1.50
N GLU A 18 -2.25 7.77 -1.12
CA GLU A 18 -1.64 9.11 -1.20
C GLU A 18 -0.35 9.21 -0.38
N ALA A 19 -0.34 8.62 0.82
CA ALA A 19 0.84 8.57 1.67
C ALA A 19 2.01 7.85 0.98
N MET A 20 1.76 6.68 0.38
CA MET A 20 2.82 5.93 -0.33
C MET A 20 3.26 6.64 -1.61
N GLU A 21 2.34 7.29 -2.33
CA GLU A 21 2.67 8.09 -3.52
C GLU A 21 3.58 9.27 -3.17
N ALA A 22 3.33 9.92 -2.04
CA ALA A 22 4.17 10.99 -1.51
C ALA A 22 5.51 10.48 -0.93
N GLY A 23 5.75 9.17 -0.94
CA GLY A 23 6.92 8.55 -0.33
C GLY A 23 6.91 8.61 1.21
N SER A 24 5.75 8.88 1.82
CA SER A 24 5.56 8.81 3.26
C SER A 24 5.33 7.37 3.73
N ILE A 25 5.71 7.07 4.96
CA ILE A 25 5.36 5.81 5.63
C ILE A 25 3.93 5.95 6.17
N PRO A 26 2.96 5.16 5.66
CA PRO A 26 1.60 5.20 6.18
C PRO A 26 1.54 4.49 7.54
N ILE A 27 0.77 5.06 8.47
CA ILE A 27 0.54 4.51 9.81
C ILE A 27 -0.96 4.28 9.96
N PHE A 28 -1.37 3.04 10.15
CA PHE A 28 -2.78 2.66 10.29
C PHE A 28 -2.95 1.49 11.25
N GLN A 29 -4.14 1.40 11.83
CA GLN A 29 -4.55 0.27 12.63
C GLN A 29 -5.24 -0.77 11.73
N ARG A 30 -4.95 -2.05 11.93
CA ARG A 30 -5.68 -3.18 11.34
C ARG A 30 -7.11 -3.21 11.89
N LEU A 31 -8.04 -3.74 11.09
CA LEU A 31 -9.41 -3.95 11.57
C LEU A 31 -9.49 -5.14 12.54
N ASN A 32 -8.81 -6.22 12.17
CA ASN A 32 -8.73 -7.45 12.94
C ASN A 32 -7.51 -8.25 12.45
N ALA A 33 -7.20 -9.35 13.16
CA ALA A 33 -6.02 -10.18 12.90
C ALA A 33 -5.94 -10.75 11.47
N SER A 34 -7.08 -10.90 10.78
CA SER A 34 -7.17 -11.49 9.43
C SER A 34 -7.42 -10.47 8.32
N THR A 35 -7.77 -9.22 8.66
CA THR A 35 -8.22 -8.20 7.71
C THR A 35 -7.35 -6.97 7.83
N SER A 36 -6.36 -6.90 6.95
CA SER A 36 -5.54 -5.72 6.75
C SER A 36 -6.04 -4.94 5.53
N PRO A 37 -6.04 -3.59 5.58
CA PRO A 37 -6.14 -2.78 4.38
C PRO A 37 -5.11 -3.17 3.31
N MET A 38 -3.99 -3.81 3.70
CA MET A 38 -2.90 -4.23 2.81
C MET A 38 -3.07 -5.63 2.22
N THR A 39 -4.13 -6.35 2.56
CA THR A 39 -4.42 -7.67 1.96
C THR A 39 -4.37 -7.65 0.43
N PRO A 40 -4.90 -6.64 -0.30
CA PRO A 40 -4.81 -6.58 -1.77
C PRO A 40 -3.38 -6.49 -2.33
N MET A 41 -2.41 -6.07 -1.51
CA MET A 41 -1.00 -5.92 -1.90
C MET A 41 -0.14 -7.15 -1.57
N GLY A 42 -0.74 -8.18 -0.98
CA GLY A 42 -0.06 -9.44 -0.61
C GLY A 42 0.63 -9.39 0.75
N ALA A 43 0.96 -10.56 1.29
CA ALA A 43 1.52 -10.71 2.64
C ALA A 43 2.93 -10.12 2.80
N ASP A 44 3.69 -10.03 1.71
CA ASP A 44 5.09 -9.59 1.72
C ASP A 44 5.25 -8.05 1.65
N ASN A 45 4.16 -7.29 1.77
CA ASN A 45 4.23 -5.84 1.75
C ASN A 45 5.07 -5.32 2.94
N PRO A 46 5.95 -4.33 2.72
CA PRO A 46 6.86 -3.82 3.75
C PRO A 46 6.18 -2.86 4.74
N ILE A 47 4.89 -2.65 4.60
CA ILE A 47 4.19 -1.55 5.25
C ILE A 47 3.88 -1.97 6.70
N PRO A 48 4.29 -1.18 7.71
CA PRO A 48 3.97 -1.48 9.10
C PRO A 48 2.47 -1.57 9.34
N GLN A 49 2.04 -2.59 10.07
CA GLN A 49 0.64 -2.84 10.40
C GLN A 49 0.52 -3.00 11.90
N PHE A 50 -0.43 -2.30 12.51
CA PHE A 50 -0.55 -2.22 13.97
C PHE A 50 -1.91 -2.74 14.42
N GLU A 51 -1.96 -3.51 15.51
CA GLU A 51 -3.23 -3.99 16.08
C GLU A 51 -3.91 -2.88 16.90
N ASN A 52 -3.12 -2.00 17.50
CA ASN A 52 -3.60 -0.84 18.26
C ASN A 52 -2.70 0.40 18.05
N TRP A 53 -3.19 1.57 18.47
CA TRP A 53 -2.46 2.83 18.32
C TRP A 53 -1.23 2.94 19.23
N SER A 54 -1.20 2.25 20.37
CA SER A 54 -0.02 2.24 21.24
C SER A 54 1.16 1.58 20.54
N ASP A 55 0.96 0.46 19.85
CA ASP A 55 2.00 -0.22 19.07
C ASP A 55 2.58 0.72 17.97
N ALA A 56 1.71 1.53 17.35
CA ALA A 56 2.11 2.49 16.34
C ALA A 56 2.97 3.62 16.94
N ILE A 57 2.62 4.10 18.13
CA ILE A 57 3.40 5.12 18.86
C ILE A 57 4.78 4.57 19.23
N ASP A 58 4.84 3.36 19.79
CA ASP A 58 6.10 2.71 20.17
C ASP A 58 7.01 2.48 18.96
N PHE A 59 6.42 2.08 17.83
CA PHE A 59 7.13 1.96 16.57
C PHE A 59 7.71 3.30 16.09
N ILE A 60 6.91 4.36 16.11
CA ILE A 60 7.36 5.70 15.70
C ILE A 60 8.50 6.17 16.60
N ASP A 61 8.40 5.99 17.92
CA ASP A 61 9.46 6.41 18.84
C ASP A 61 10.76 5.65 18.60
N LYS A 62 10.68 4.32 18.43
CA LYS A 62 11.83 3.48 18.05
C LYS A 62 12.48 3.95 16.75
N MET A 63 11.67 4.26 15.72
CA MET A 63 12.19 4.70 14.43
C MET A 63 12.80 6.10 14.46
N ARG A 64 12.28 7.00 15.32
CA ARG A 64 12.88 8.33 15.53
C ARG A 64 14.29 8.24 16.12
N GLN A 65 14.57 7.22 16.91
CA GLN A 65 15.90 6.97 17.47
C GLN A 65 16.85 6.28 16.47
N ASN A 66 16.34 5.71 15.37
CA ASN A 66 17.13 5.01 14.36
C ASN A 66 16.78 5.45 12.93
N PHE A 67 17.25 6.63 12.57
CA PHE A 67 16.95 7.27 11.29
C PHE A 67 17.40 6.46 10.06
N SER A 68 18.50 5.69 10.18
CA SER A 68 19.00 4.85 9.09
C SER A 68 18.02 3.73 8.74
N GLU A 69 17.46 3.06 9.75
CA GLU A 69 16.43 2.03 9.54
C GLU A 69 15.11 2.62 9.04
N LEU A 70 14.76 3.81 9.51
CA LEU A 70 13.60 4.56 9.02
C LEU A 70 13.71 4.86 7.52
N GLU A 71 14.88 5.33 7.07
CA GLU A 71 15.13 5.63 5.66
C GLU A 71 15.11 4.36 4.80
N LYS A 72 15.73 3.28 5.26
CA LYS A 72 15.67 1.98 4.56
C LYS A 72 14.23 1.48 4.40
N LEU A 73 13.42 1.59 5.46
CA LEU A 73 12.00 1.22 5.41
C LEU A 73 11.24 2.09 4.41
N GLN A 74 11.45 3.40 4.44
CA GLN A 74 10.82 4.34 3.50
C GLN A 74 11.15 3.96 2.05
N GLN A 75 12.43 3.73 1.73
CA GLN A 75 12.86 3.34 0.39
C GLN A 75 12.28 1.99 -0.05
N ARG A 76 12.17 1.04 0.88
CA ARG A 76 11.55 -0.27 0.62
C ARG A 76 10.06 -0.12 0.31
N ILE A 77 9.33 0.71 1.04
CA ILE A 77 7.91 1.01 0.78
C ILE A 77 7.73 1.71 -0.57
N ILE A 78 8.56 2.72 -0.87
CA ILE A 78 8.52 3.43 -2.17
C ILE A 78 8.74 2.45 -3.33
N SER A 79 9.79 1.64 -3.24
CA SER A 79 10.14 0.67 -4.28
C SER A 79 9.04 -0.38 -4.45
N PHE A 80 8.53 -0.90 -3.33
CA PHE A 80 7.41 -1.85 -3.34
C PHE A 80 6.17 -1.26 -3.99
N TYR A 81 5.74 -0.07 -3.59
CA TYR A 81 4.52 0.54 -4.10
C TYR A 81 4.63 0.88 -5.59
N LYS A 82 5.80 1.33 -6.05
CA LYS A 82 6.09 1.52 -7.47
C LYS A 82 5.89 0.22 -8.26
N LEU A 83 6.53 -0.87 -7.84
CA LEU A 83 6.41 -2.18 -8.50
C LEU A 83 4.97 -2.71 -8.46
N TYR A 84 4.28 -2.52 -7.34
CA TYR A 84 2.88 -2.91 -7.20
C TYR A 84 2.01 -2.17 -8.23
N LYS A 85 2.12 -0.84 -8.33
CA LYS A 85 1.37 -0.04 -9.31
C LYS A 85 1.66 -0.48 -10.74
N GLU A 86 2.92 -0.67 -11.09
CA GLU A 86 3.33 -1.15 -12.42
C GLU A 86 2.70 -2.52 -12.74
N SER A 87 2.63 -3.43 -11.76
CA SER A 87 2.00 -4.73 -11.92
C SER A 87 0.48 -4.64 -12.15
N ILE A 88 -0.21 -3.73 -11.44
CA ILE A 88 -1.65 -3.51 -11.61
C ILE A 88 -1.93 -2.86 -12.96
N GLN A 89 -1.14 -1.85 -13.36
CA GLN A 89 -1.25 -1.21 -14.66
C GLN A 89 -1.12 -2.22 -15.80
N LEU A 90 -0.15 -3.13 -15.71
CA LEU A 90 0.03 -4.20 -16.70
C LEU A 90 -1.18 -5.13 -16.78
N LYS A 91 -1.72 -5.57 -15.64
CA LYS A 91 -2.92 -6.41 -15.59
C LYS A 91 -4.13 -5.73 -16.23
N VAL A 92 -4.36 -4.46 -15.88
CA VAL A 92 -5.46 -3.68 -16.45
C VAL A 92 -5.29 -3.51 -17.96
N LYS A 93 -4.08 -3.17 -18.41
CA LYS A 93 -3.76 -3.05 -19.84
C LYS A 93 -4.08 -4.34 -20.60
N LEU A 94 -3.65 -5.50 -20.10
CA LEU A 94 -3.89 -6.79 -20.74
C LEU A 94 -5.38 -7.09 -20.90
N VAL A 95 -6.19 -6.80 -19.88
CA VAL A 95 -7.65 -6.99 -19.94
C VAL A 95 -8.28 -6.08 -20.99
N ILE A 96 -7.85 -4.81 -21.04
CA ILE A 96 -8.34 -3.83 -22.02
C ILE A 96 -7.95 -4.25 -23.45
N ASP A 97 -6.68 -4.60 -23.67
CA ASP A 97 -6.16 -5.02 -24.98
C ASP A 97 -6.90 -6.26 -25.49
N GLN A 98 -7.22 -7.21 -24.60
CA GLN A 98 -7.98 -8.42 -24.94
C GLN A 98 -9.42 -8.08 -25.34
N ALA A 99 -10.10 -7.22 -24.58
CA ALA A 99 -11.46 -6.78 -24.89
C ALA A 99 -11.54 -6.08 -26.26
N PHE A 100 -10.55 -5.25 -26.58
CA PHE A 100 -10.48 -4.61 -27.89
C PHE A 100 -10.25 -5.62 -29.03
N LYS A 101 -9.37 -6.61 -28.86
CA LYS A 101 -9.15 -7.66 -29.88
C LYS A 101 -10.41 -8.48 -30.15
N GLU A 102 -11.14 -8.85 -29.10
CA GLU A 102 -12.38 -9.61 -29.22
C GLU A 102 -13.46 -8.80 -29.96
N SER A 103 -13.63 -7.52 -29.64
CA SER A 103 -14.62 -6.66 -30.31
C SER A 103 -14.37 -6.44 -31.81
N HIS A 104 -13.11 -6.54 -32.27
CA HIS A 104 -12.75 -6.42 -33.69
C HIS A 104 -12.78 -7.75 -34.45
N GLY A 105 -12.86 -8.89 -33.75
CA GLY A 105 -12.96 -10.23 -34.34
C GLY A 105 -14.37 -10.65 -34.78
N TYR A 106 -15.40 -9.85 -34.49
CA TYR A 106 -16.82 -10.14 -34.82
C TYR A 106 -17.32 -9.49 -36.14
N TYR A 107 -16.43 -8.89 -36.94
CA TYR A 107 -16.77 -8.25 -38.22
C TYR A 107 -16.22 -8.98 -39.47
N CYS A 108 -15.92 -10.28 -39.36
CA CYS A 108 -15.54 -11.11 -40.50
C CYS A 108 -16.63 -12.13 -40.82
#